data_AF-A0A2M6Y1K3-F1
#
_entry.id   AF-A0A2M6Y1K3-F1
#
_cell.length_a   1.000
_cell.length_b   1.000
_cell.length_c   1.000
_cell.angle_alpha   90.00
_cell.angle_beta   90.00
_cell.angle_gamma   90.00
#
_symmetry.space_group_name_H-M   'P 1'
#
loop_
_entity.id
_entity.type
_entity.pdbx_description
1 polymer ?
#
loop_
_entity_poly.entity_id
_entity_poly.type
_entity_poly.pdbx_seq_one_letter_code
_entity_poly.pdbx_strand_id
1 'polypeptide(L)' 'MLTKGAVEDIIMRHLRPPPGEAVPALKKVPGLKKKVFISDWELRRLYKPGARMVGVPANAIVSPLSLDWLDYDGIQIIYG' A
#
# COMPACT_ATOMS: atom_id res chain seq x y z
N MET A 1 -21.87 -21.42 -23.78
CA MET A 1 -20.64 -21.86 -23.09
C MET A 1 -19.57 -20.80 -23.31
N LEU A 2 -18.91 -20.35 -22.24
CA LEU A 2 -17.83 -19.38 -22.34
C LEU A 2 -16.55 -20.13 -22.75
N THR A 3 -16.14 -20.01 -24.01
CA THR A 3 -14.92 -20.66 -24.52
C THR A 3 -13.70 -19.83 -24.13
N LYS A 4 -12.51 -20.46 -24.13
CA LYS A 4 -11.25 -19.77 -23.80
C LYS A 4 -11.03 -18.49 -24.63
N GLY A 5 -11.34 -18.55 -25.93
CA GLY A 5 -11.24 -17.38 -26.82
C GLY A 5 -12.19 -16.24 -26.43
N ALA A 6 -13.41 -16.56 -25.98
CA ALA A 6 -14.36 -15.54 -25.51
C ALA A 6 -13.86 -14.82 -24.24
N VAL A 7 -13.13 -15.52 -23.37
CA VAL A 7 -12.51 -14.91 -22.17
C VAL A 7 -11.34 -14.01 -22.57
N GLU A 8 -10.48 -14.46 -23.48
CA GLU A 8 -9.36 -13.65 -24.01
C GLU A 8 -9.85 -12.36 -24.69
N ASP A 9 -10.92 -12.43 -25.50
CA ASP A 9 -11.48 -11.27 -26.17
C ASP A 9 -12.07 -10.24 -25.18
N ILE A 10 -12.73 -10.71 -24.13
CA ILE A 10 -13.28 -9.84 -23.08
C ILE A 10 -12.13 -9.12 -22.33
N ILE A 11 -11.06 -9.84 -22.00
CA ILE A 11 -9.88 -9.28 -21.33
C ILE A 11 -9.21 -8.26 -22.24
N MET A 12 -8.95 -8.60 -23.51
CA MET A 12 -8.31 -7.70 -24.47
C MET A 12 -9.13 -6.45 -24.74
N ARG A 13 -10.47 -6.54 -24.72
CA ARG A 13 -11.35 -5.38 -24.87
C ARG A 13 -11.24 -4.38 -23.72
N HIS A 14 -11.00 -4.85 -22.49
CA HIS A 14 -10.88 -3.98 -21.32
C HIS A 14 -9.44 -3.49 -21.10
N LEU A 15 -8.44 -4.22 -21.58
CA LEU A 15 -7.03 -3.86 -21.46
C LEU A 15 -6.53 -2.97 -22.60
N ARG A 16 -7.22 -2.90 -23.75
CA ARG A 16 -6.85 -1.97 -24.82
C ARG A 16 -7.32 -0.56 -24.47
N PRO A 17 -6.41 0.41 -24.24
CA PRO A 17 -6.80 1.80 -24.19
C PRO A 17 -7.34 2.22 -25.58
N PRO A 18 -8.38 3.07 -25.65
CA PRO A 18 -8.86 3.55 -26.94
C PRO A 18 -7.75 4.32 -27.68
N PRO A 19 -7.62 4.13 -29.00
CA PRO A 19 -6.59 4.81 -29.77
C PRO A 19 -6.86 6.32 -29.74
N GLY A 20 -6.02 7.06 -29.02
CA GLY A 20 -6.07 8.53 -28.95
C GLY A 20 -6.34 9.12 -27.56
N GLU A 21 -6.72 8.33 -26.55
CA GLU A 21 -6.82 8.85 -25.19
C GLU A 21 -5.50 8.64 -24.45
N ALA A 22 -4.58 9.59 -24.65
CA ALA A 22 -3.60 9.87 -23.62
C ALA A 22 -4.37 10.28 -22.37
N VAL A 23 -4.60 9.33 -21.45
CA VAL A 23 -5.13 9.61 -20.12
C VAL A 23 -4.26 10.75 -19.59
N PRO A 24 -4.82 11.95 -19.31
CA PRO A 24 -4.00 13.06 -18.85
C PRO A 24 -3.33 12.56 -17.58
N ALA A 25 -1.98 12.48 -17.62
CA ALA A 25 -1.20 12.11 -16.46
C ALA A 25 -1.69 12.99 -15.31
N LEU A 26 -2.33 12.35 -14.31
CA LEU A 26 -2.92 13.04 -13.16
C LEU A 26 -1.88 14.06 -12.69
N LYS A 27 -2.21 15.35 -12.80
CA LYS A 27 -1.29 16.44 -12.43
C LYS A 27 -0.64 16.08 -11.11
N LYS A 28 0.68 15.95 -11.11
CA LYS A 28 1.49 15.74 -9.89
C LYS A 28 1.03 16.79 -8.89
N VAL A 29 0.28 16.38 -7.87
CA VAL A 29 -0.22 17.29 -6.85
C VAL A 29 1.00 17.75 -6.05
N PRO A 30 1.42 19.02 -6.16
CA PRO A 30 2.60 19.52 -5.46
C PRO A 30 2.20 19.70 -3.99
N GLY A 31 2.20 18.61 -3.22
CA GLY A 31 1.73 18.64 -1.84
C GLY A 31 1.39 17.28 -1.23
N LEU A 32 1.12 16.25 -2.03
CA LEU A 32 1.04 14.89 -1.47
C LEU A 32 2.45 14.43 -1.12
N LYS A 33 2.86 14.61 0.14
CA LYS A 33 3.99 13.88 0.70
C LYS A 33 3.72 12.40 0.42
N LYS A 34 4.61 11.75 -0.33
CA LYS A 34 4.46 10.32 -0.66
C LYS A 34 4.21 9.58 0.65
N LYS A 35 3.09 8.87 0.75
CA LYS A 35 2.84 8.02 1.91
C LYS A 35 3.86 6.89 1.88
N VAL A 36 4.48 6.60 3.01
CA VAL A 36 5.46 5.53 3.14
C VAL A 36 4.74 4.31 3.69
N PHE A 37 4.60 3.25 2.91
CA PHE A 37 4.06 2.03 3.45
C PHE A 37 5.15 1.31 4.25
N ILE A 38 4.82 0.88 5.48
CA ILE A 38 5.70 0.07 6.32
C ILE A 38 5.09 -1.32 6.44
N SER A 39 5.78 -2.28 5.86
CA SER A 39 5.41 -3.69 5.95
C SER A 39 5.72 -4.27 7.33
N ASP A 40 5.14 -5.43 7.63
CA ASP A 40 5.38 -6.14 8.88
C ASP A 40 6.85 -6.43 9.14
N TRP A 41 7.55 -6.88 8.10
CA TRP A 41 8.97 -7.20 8.19
C TRP A 41 9.82 -5.97 8.50
N GLU A 42 9.51 -4.82 7.88
CA GLU A 42 10.20 -3.56 8.16
C GLU A 42 9.92 -3.07 9.58
N LEU A 43 8.67 -3.18 10.03
CA LEU A 43 8.29 -2.80 11.38
C LEU A 43 9.00 -3.65 12.44
N ARG A 44 9.12 -4.97 12.20
CA ARG A 44 9.88 -5.88 13.09
C ARG A 44 11.36 -5.54 13.15
N ARG A 45 11.94 -4.97 12.08
CA ARG A 45 13.34 -4.48 12.09
C ARG A 45 13.50 -3.17 12.85
N LEU A 46 12.49 -2.31 12.81
CA LEU A 46 12.48 -1.05 13.57
C LEU A 46 12.23 -1.28 15.06
N TYR A 47 11.48 -2.33 15.39
CA TYR A 47 11.18 -2.70 16.76
C TYR A 47 12.42 -3.17 17.52
N LYS A 48 12.63 -2.62 18.71
CA LYS A 48 13.66 -3.08 19.65
C LYS A 48 13.01 -4.00 20.67
N PRO A 49 13.53 -5.22 20.89
CA PRO A 49 13.00 -6.13 21.89
C PRO A 49 12.88 -5.47 23.27
N GLY A 50 11.70 -5.53 23.88
CA GLY A 50 11.41 -4.92 25.19
C GLY A 50 11.05 -3.43 25.15
N ALA A 51 11.08 -2.79 23.98
CA ALA A 51 10.52 -1.45 23.82
C ALA A 51 8.99 -1.53 23.87
N ARG A 52 8.35 -0.55 24.52
CA ARG A 52 6.88 -0.40 24.50
C ARG A 52 6.39 0.54 23.40
N MET A 53 7.31 1.07 22.59
CA MET A 53 7.02 2.12 21.62
C MET A 53 7.83 1.91 20.34
N VAL A 54 7.20 2.16 19.19
CA VAL A 54 7.85 2.15 17.86
C VAL A 54 7.64 3.51 17.21
N GLY A 55 8.75 4.15 16.83
CA GLY A 55 8.73 5.41 16.09
C GLY A 55 8.48 5.15 14.60
N VAL A 56 7.48 5.82 14.05
CA VAL A 56 7.04 5.70 12.65
C VAL A 56 6.93 7.10 12.04
N PRO A 57 7.30 7.32 10.77
CA PRO A 57 7.12 8.62 10.13
C PRO A 57 5.64 9.04 10.09
N ALA A 58 5.32 10.32 10.28
CA ALA A 58 3.95 10.84 10.30
C ALA A 58 3.17 10.62 8.98
N ASN A 59 3.87 10.45 7.86
CA ASN A 59 3.29 10.13 6.57
C ASN A 59 3.25 8.63 6.28
N ALA A 60 3.51 7.77 7.27
CA ALA A 60 3.53 6.33 7.06
C ALA A 60 2.13 5.71 7.12
N ILE A 61 1.94 4.66 6.34
CA ILE A 61 0.83 3.72 6.47
C ILE A 61 1.44 2.43 7.03
N VAL A 62 1.00 2.02 8.21
CA VAL A 62 1.41 0.75 8.81
C VAL A 62 0.56 -0.39 8.24
N SER A 63 1.19 -1.52 7.95
CA SER A 63 0.50 -2.74 7.54
C SER A 63 -0.56 -3.17 8.57
N PRO A 64 -1.81 -3.48 8.17
CA PRO A 64 -2.84 -3.95 9.08
C PRO A 64 -2.44 -5.19 9.89
N LEU A 65 -1.73 -6.13 9.26
CA LEU A 65 -1.21 -7.34 9.93
C LEU A 65 -0.26 -7.03 11.08
N SER A 66 0.36 -5.84 11.05
CA SER A 66 1.28 -5.42 12.09
C SER A 66 0.58 -4.81 13.28
N LEU A 67 -0.62 -4.25 13.08
CA LEU A 67 -1.42 -3.71 14.17
C LEU A 67 -1.83 -4.82 15.15
N ASP A 68 -2.17 -6.00 14.63
CA ASP A 68 -2.61 -7.14 15.45
C ASP A 68 -1.60 -7.53 16.53
N TRP A 69 -0.31 -7.65 16.17
CA TRP A 69 0.72 -8.04 17.16
C TRP A 69 1.18 -6.86 18.02
N LEU A 70 1.19 -5.64 17.48
CA LEU A 70 1.47 -4.45 18.27
C LEU A 70 0.46 -4.28 19.41
N ASP A 71 -0.83 -4.48 19.10
CA ASP A 71 -1.91 -4.40 20.09
C ASP A 71 -1.81 -5.53 21.11
N TYR A 72 -1.53 -6.76 20.65
CA TYR A 72 -1.34 -7.91 21.54
C TYR A 72 -0.18 -7.72 22.53
N ASP A 73 0.95 -7.21 22.06
CA ASP A 73 2.15 -6.96 22.89
C ASP A 73 2.09 -5.61 23.65
N GLY A 74 1.02 -4.83 23.48
CA GLY A 74 0.83 -3.53 24.13
C GLY A 74 1.84 -2.46 23.69
N ILE A 75 2.28 -2.52 22.43
CA ILE A 75 3.29 -1.64 21.83
C ILE A 75 2.59 -0.45 21.17
N GLN A 76 2.98 0.77 21.55
CA GLN A 76 2.41 1.99 21.00
C GLN A 76 3.17 2.51 19.78
N ILE A 77 2.44 2.98 18.77
CA ILE A 77 3.02 3.66 17.61
C ILE A 77 3.11 5.15 17.89
N ILE A 78 4.30 5.73 17.74
CA ILE A 78 4.52 7.17 17.81
C ILE A 78 4.78 7.69 16.40
N TYR A 79 3.90 8.57 15.91
CA TYR A 79 4.05 9.25 14.63
C TYR A 79 4.90 10.52 14.81
N GLY A 80 6.07 10.56 14.16
CA GLY A 80 7.04 11.66 14.22
C GLY A 80 7.16 12.49 12.94
#